data_AF-A0A4Q6G799-F1
#
_entry.id   AF-A0A4Q6G799-F1
#
_cell.length_a   1.000
_cell.length_b   1.000
_cell.length_c   1.000
_cell.angle_alpha   90.00
_cell.angle_beta   90.00
_cell.angle_gamma   90.00
#
_symmetry.space_group_name_H-M   'P 1'
#
loop_
_entity.id
_entity.type
_entity.pdbx_description
1 polymer ?
#
loop_
_entity_poly.entity_id
_entity_poly.type
_entity_poly.pdbx_seq_one_letter_code
_entity_poly.pdbx_strand_id
1 'polypeptide(L)'
;MKNLSLKMFALLLLSSTLQFSGVLYAQATPAESNTFAVQTYARQLSSQLAGRPLSEAERKMIATDGEAALPALVKSWVEDPFFSKAFRARVEILIGTSGERDNVDFNLPGNLAQYIVSQKLPMTELLTADYCVDAKGGKIACDTGAPFAAGVIGTRGYLLAHAGRFNLGRANAMMSAFACTHYPMSESLQPRIPKADLIPNFRISSVEEAKEAGSTGFGNGAACYTCHGQFSAHTQFFVKFDDKGVYKADATGLQSQKLEFGRGDDGFYASHFVDPKRSADEASDMFGTKASNLAEAMKAMSSNPAFLQCMVKQVVAHVFNLDSEASNKINDKFMEIVADSLAKDEASVQNVYQKVLTHNEMIKAFARGVVAP
;
A
#
# COMPACT_ATOMS: atom_id res chain seq x y z
N MET A 1 -2.90 -71.48 -6.66
CA MET A 1 -3.59 -72.10 -5.51
C MET A 1 -3.32 -71.25 -4.27
N LYS A 2 -4.39 -70.93 -3.53
CA LYS A 2 -4.51 -70.03 -2.34
C LYS A 2 -4.55 -68.54 -2.70
N ASN A 3 -5.73 -67.90 -2.76
CA ASN A 3 -6.62 -67.46 -1.66
C ASN A 3 -5.92 -66.52 -0.68
N LEU A 4 -6.24 -65.21 -0.72
CA LEU A 4 -6.97 -64.52 0.35
C LEU A 4 -7.20 -63.01 0.03
N SER A 5 -8.46 -62.59 0.14
CA SER A 5 -8.93 -61.27 0.58
C SER A 5 -8.56 -60.01 -0.22
N LEU A 6 -9.32 -59.77 -1.29
CA LEU A 6 -9.51 -58.47 -1.94
C LEU A 6 -10.76 -57.80 -1.33
N LYS A 7 -10.64 -57.15 -0.16
CA LYS A 7 -11.70 -56.31 0.45
C LYS A 7 -11.15 -55.47 1.61
N MET A 8 -10.22 -54.56 1.32
CA MET A 8 -9.84 -53.46 2.22
C MET A 8 -8.90 -52.54 1.44
N PHE A 9 -9.42 -51.53 0.75
CA PHE A 9 -8.74 -50.27 0.40
C PHE A 9 -9.71 -49.42 -0.44
N ALA A 10 -10.82 -49.04 0.18
CA ALA A 10 -11.77 -48.07 -0.35
C ALA A 10 -12.44 -47.37 0.84
N LEU A 11 -11.64 -46.76 1.71
CA LEU A 11 -12.12 -45.84 2.76
C LEU A 11 -10.89 -45.10 3.33
N LEU A 12 -10.46 -44.01 2.67
CA LEU A 12 -9.59 -42.95 3.23
C LEU A 12 -9.40 -41.82 2.22
N LEU A 13 -10.52 -41.28 1.73
CA LEU A 13 -10.62 -39.91 1.20
C LEU A 13 -11.92 -39.32 1.73
N LEU A 14 -12.04 -39.29 3.07
CA LEU A 14 -12.95 -38.37 3.73
C LEU A 14 -12.19 -37.06 3.87
N SER A 15 -12.62 -36.12 3.04
CA SER A 15 -12.52 -34.68 3.24
C SER A 15 -12.50 -34.31 4.72
N SER A 16 -11.32 -33.99 5.22
CA SER A 16 -11.14 -33.20 6.44
C SER A 16 -11.51 -31.75 6.13
N THR A 17 -12.81 -31.50 5.89
CA THR A 17 -13.40 -30.21 6.26
C THR A 17 -13.34 -30.16 7.77
N LEU A 18 -12.31 -29.50 8.30
CA LEU A 18 -12.26 -29.04 9.68
C LEU A 18 -13.56 -28.27 9.92
N GLN A 19 -14.47 -28.91 10.66
CA GLN A 19 -15.54 -28.21 11.33
C GLN A 19 -14.88 -27.16 12.21
N PHE A 20 -15.16 -25.89 11.90
CA PHE A 20 -14.82 -24.78 12.77
C PHE A 20 -15.19 -25.16 14.20
N SER A 21 -14.18 -25.09 15.06
CA SER A 21 -14.28 -25.38 16.47
C SER A 21 -15.47 -24.63 17.06
N GLY A 22 -16.39 -25.39 17.65
CA GLY A 22 -17.35 -24.84 18.58
C GLY A 22 -16.58 -24.11 19.68
N VAL A 23 -16.63 -22.78 19.66
CA VAL A 23 -16.27 -21.97 20.81
C VAL A 23 -17.30 -22.33 21.89
N LEU A 24 -16.83 -22.98 22.95
CA LEU A 24 -17.53 -23.03 24.22
C LEU A 24 -17.70 -21.59 24.72
N TYR A 25 -18.77 -20.92 24.29
CA TYR A 25 -19.33 -19.81 25.05
C TYR A 25 -19.98 -20.42 26.28
N ALA A 26 -19.17 -20.62 27.32
CA ALA A 26 -19.69 -20.57 28.68
C ALA A 26 -20.51 -19.27 28.79
N GLN A 27 -21.69 -19.34 29.43
CA GLN A 27 -22.64 -18.23 29.56
C GLN A 27 -22.03 -17.08 30.38
N ALA A 28 -21.14 -16.30 29.77
CA ALA A 28 -20.69 -15.02 30.31
C ALA A 28 -21.88 -14.07 30.25
N THR A 29 -22.13 -13.37 31.35
CA THR A 29 -23.14 -12.32 31.38
C THR A 29 -22.80 -11.25 30.32
N PRO A 30 -23.77 -10.49 29.77
CA PRO A 30 -23.49 -9.51 28.71
C PRO A 30 -22.41 -8.46 29.05
N ALA A 31 -22.19 -8.18 30.34
CA ALA A 31 -21.12 -7.30 30.81
C ALA A 31 -19.73 -7.97 30.81
N GLU A 32 -19.66 -9.25 31.18
CA GLU A 32 -18.41 -10.04 31.14
C GLU A 32 -17.97 -10.33 29.70
N SER A 33 -18.92 -10.60 28.79
CA SER A 33 -18.61 -10.84 27.39
C SER A 33 -18.05 -9.59 26.69
N ASN A 34 -18.55 -8.40 27.06
CA ASN A 34 -18.03 -7.13 26.53
C ASN A 34 -16.63 -6.82 27.08
N THR A 35 -16.40 -7.02 28.39
CA THR A 35 -15.08 -6.81 29.00
C THR A 35 -14.02 -7.75 28.41
N PHE A 36 -14.37 -9.01 28.18
CA PHE A 36 -13.48 -9.98 27.54
C PHE A 36 -13.14 -9.61 26.09
N ALA A 37 -14.13 -9.14 25.31
CA ALA A 37 -13.92 -8.68 23.94
C ALA A 37 -12.97 -7.47 23.90
N VAL A 38 -13.21 -6.47 24.76
CA VAL A 38 -12.34 -5.29 24.89
C VAL A 38 -10.93 -5.68 25.32
N GLN A 39 -10.78 -6.61 26.27
CA GLN A 39 -9.47 -7.07 26.70
C GLN A 39 -8.72 -7.80 25.57
N THR A 40 -9.42 -8.62 24.78
CA THR A 40 -8.83 -9.31 23.62
C THR A 40 -8.40 -8.31 22.55
N TYR A 41 -9.24 -7.33 22.25
CA TYR A 41 -8.93 -6.22 21.36
C TYR A 41 -7.68 -5.47 21.82
N ALA A 42 -7.65 -5.03 23.08
CA ALA A 42 -6.53 -4.31 23.67
C ALA A 42 -5.22 -5.12 23.66
N ARG A 43 -5.28 -6.46 23.84
CA ARG A 43 -4.10 -7.33 23.72
C ARG A 43 -3.53 -7.32 22.29
N GLN A 44 -4.41 -7.43 21.29
CA GLN A 44 -4.00 -7.34 19.89
C GLN A 44 -3.32 -6.00 19.60
N LEU A 45 -3.94 -4.90 20.05
CA LEU A 45 -3.40 -3.55 19.87
C LEU A 45 -2.04 -3.37 20.56
N SER A 46 -1.94 -3.75 21.84
CA SER A 46 -0.72 -3.56 22.63
C SER A 46 0.49 -4.29 22.03
N SER A 47 0.28 -5.50 21.49
CA SER A 47 1.33 -6.25 20.81
C SER A 47 1.89 -5.51 19.60
N GLN A 48 1.00 -4.93 18.77
CA GLN A 48 1.41 -4.25 17.53
C GLN A 48 1.94 -2.84 17.76
N LEU A 49 1.35 -2.09 18.71
CA LEU A 49 1.67 -0.68 18.92
C LEU A 49 2.76 -0.46 19.97
N ALA A 50 2.81 -1.28 21.01
CA ALA A 50 3.78 -1.17 22.11
C ALA A 50 4.81 -2.30 22.13
N GLY A 51 4.66 -3.34 21.29
CA GLY A 51 5.63 -4.44 21.20
C GLY A 51 5.67 -5.34 22.42
N ARG A 52 4.62 -5.32 23.25
CA ARG A 52 4.56 -6.04 24.52
C ARG A 52 3.13 -6.46 24.87
N PRO A 53 2.95 -7.42 25.79
CA PRO A 53 1.65 -7.67 26.40
C PRO A 53 1.15 -6.46 27.20
N LEU A 54 -0.16 -6.46 27.49
CA LEU A 54 -0.77 -5.51 28.42
C LEU A 54 -0.07 -5.58 29.78
N SER A 55 0.24 -4.43 30.37
CA SER A 55 0.73 -4.31 31.74
C SER A 55 -0.39 -4.56 32.76
N GLU A 56 -0.04 -4.70 34.04
CA GLU A 56 -1.04 -4.84 35.11
C GLU A 56 -1.94 -3.61 35.23
N ALA A 57 -1.37 -2.41 35.14
CA ALA A 57 -2.12 -1.16 35.19
C ALA A 57 -3.11 -1.04 34.02
N GLU A 58 -2.69 -1.42 32.81
CA GLU A 58 -3.54 -1.39 31.61
C GLU A 58 -4.69 -2.42 31.73
N ARG A 59 -4.41 -3.64 32.23
CA ARG A 59 -5.46 -4.63 32.50
C ARG A 59 -6.46 -4.15 33.54
N LYS A 60 -5.98 -3.49 34.61
CA LYS A 60 -6.84 -2.92 35.65
C LYS A 60 -7.72 -1.80 35.11
N MET A 61 -7.18 -0.94 34.25
CA MET A 61 -7.94 0.12 33.58
C MET A 61 -9.05 -0.48 32.70
N ILE A 62 -8.76 -1.49 31.89
CA ILE A 62 -9.77 -2.19 31.07
C ILE A 62 -10.84 -2.85 31.94
N ALA A 63 -10.45 -3.50 33.05
CA ALA A 63 -11.40 -4.14 33.95
C ALA A 63 -12.34 -3.14 34.65
N THR A 64 -11.89 -1.89 34.83
CA THR A 64 -12.67 -0.83 35.49
C THR A 64 -13.54 -0.06 34.50
N ASP A 65 -12.96 0.35 33.37
CA ASP A 65 -13.57 1.32 32.45
C ASP A 65 -14.08 0.67 31.15
N GLY A 66 -13.79 -0.61 30.92
CA GLY A 66 -14.18 -1.33 29.71
C GLY A 66 -13.67 -0.65 28.44
N GLU A 67 -14.58 -0.46 27.47
CA GLU A 67 -14.29 0.20 26.18
C GLU A 67 -13.77 1.64 26.36
N ALA A 68 -14.20 2.34 27.41
CA ALA A 68 -13.80 3.72 27.67
C ALA A 68 -12.31 3.87 28.03
N ALA A 69 -11.62 2.78 28.38
CA ALA A 69 -10.16 2.76 28.57
C ALA A 69 -9.38 2.93 27.26
N LEU A 70 -9.94 2.48 26.12
CA LEU A 70 -9.20 2.32 24.87
C LEU A 70 -8.59 3.63 24.35
N PRO A 71 -9.27 4.79 24.36
CA PRO A 71 -8.67 6.04 23.89
C PRO A 71 -7.38 6.43 24.62
N ALA A 72 -7.34 6.27 25.95
CA ALA A 72 -6.16 6.59 26.75
C ALA A 72 -5.03 5.58 26.53
N LEU A 73 -5.36 4.29 26.42
CA LEU A 73 -4.40 3.22 26.17
C LEU A 73 -3.75 3.34 24.79
N VAL A 74 -4.57 3.50 23.75
CA VAL A 74 -4.06 3.64 22.37
C VAL A 74 -3.18 4.87 22.26
N LYS A 75 -3.60 6.00 22.84
CA LYS A 75 -2.78 7.22 22.89
C LYS A 75 -1.41 6.95 23.52
N SER A 76 -1.38 6.30 24.69
CA SER A 76 -0.14 5.93 25.38
C SER A 76 0.77 5.06 24.50
N TRP A 77 0.21 4.06 23.81
CA TRP A 77 1.00 3.17 22.95
C TRP A 77 1.56 3.86 21.70
N VAL A 78 0.80 4.74 21.04
CA VAL A 78 1.30 5.47 19.86
C VAL A 78 2.29 6.59 20.22
N GLU A 79 2.31 7.01 21.48
CA GLU A 79 3.31 7.94 22.04
C GLU A 79 4.58 7.21 22.54
N ASP A 80 4.55 5.88 22.67
CA ASP A 80 5.69 5.08 23.10
C ASP A 80 6.81 5.11 22.03
N PRO A 81 8.10 5.26 22.43
CA PRO A 81 9.22 5.22 21.49
C PRO A 81 9.27 3.97 20.59
N PHE A 82 8.75 2.83 21.06
CA PHE A 82 8.63 1.61 20.27
C PHE A 82 7.78 1.81 19.01
N PHE A 83 6.70 2.59 19.09
CA PHE A 83 5.76 2.77 17.98
C PHE A 83 6.45 3.34 16.73
N SER A 84 7.41 4.25 16.89
CA SER A 84 8.21 4.77 15.77
C SER A 84 8.97 3.66 15.01
N LYS A 85 9.50 2.66 15.72
CA LYS A 85 10.21 1.51 15.15
C LYS A 85 9.25 0.53 14.50
N ALA A 86 8.09 0.29 15.13
CA ALA A 86 7.04 -0.55 14.55
C ALA A 86 6.51 0.04 13.24
N PHE A 87 6.26 1.36 13.21
CA PHE A 87 5.81 2.07 12.02
C PHE A 87 6.86 2.05 10.90
N ARG A 88 8.14 2.21 11.23
CA ARG A 88 9.24 1.98 10.29
C ARG A 88 9.16 0.61 9.64
N ALA A 89 9.15 -0.46 10.46
CA ALA A 89 9.10 -1.83 9.94
C ALA A 89 7.86 -2.06 9.07
N ARG A 90 6.73 -1.45 9.44
CA ARG A 90 5.51 -1.50 8.65
C ARG A 90 5.69 -0.87 7.26
N VAL A 91 6.27 0.32 7.17
CA VAL A 91 6.53 0.96 5.87
C VAL A 91 7.51 0.12 5.05
N GLU A 92 8.59 -0.36 5.66
CA GLU A 92 9.55 -1.26 4.99
C GLU A 92 8.88 -2.50 4.39
N ILE A 93 7.94 -3.14 5.11
CA ILE A 93 7.15 -4.26 4.61
C ILE A 93 6.18 -3.81 3.51
N LEU A 94 5.47 -2.69 3.71
CA LEU A 94 4.44 -2.19 2.78
C LEU A 94 4.99 -1.96 1.37
N ILE A 95 6.19 -1.40 1.30
CA ILE A 95 6.84 -1.07 0.02
C ILE A 95 8.06 -1.96 -0.28
N GLY A 96 8.29 -3.02 0.48
CA GLY A 96 9.35 -3.99 0.20
C GLY A 96 10.77 -3.40 0.16
N THR A 97 11.07 -2.44 1.04
CA THR A 97 12.37 -1.77 1.11
C THR A 97 12.98 -1.96 2.50
N SER A 98 14.07 -2.71 2.62
CA SER A 98 14.86 -2.84 3.86
C SER A 98 16.26 -3.36 3.53
N GLY A 99 17.25 -2.99 4.35
CA GLY A 99 18.63 -3.43 4.20
C GLY A 99 19.46 -2.62 3.21
N GLU A 100 20.49 -3.23 2.66
CA GLU A 100 21.40 -2.63 1.68
C GLU A 100 21.67 -3.63 0.57
N ARG A 101 21.69 -3.15 -0.68
CA ARG A 101 22.04 -3.97 -1.85
C ARG A 101 22.76 -3.11 -2.89
N ASP A 102 23.87 -3.61 -3.43
CA ASP A 102 24.65 -2.93 -4.48
C ASP A 102 25.05 -1.49 -4.12
N ASN A 103 25.40 -1.24 -2.85
CA ASN A 103 25.69 0.08 -2.26
C ASN A 103 24.52 1.07 -2.33
N VAL A 104 23.28 0.57 -2.42
CA VAL A 104 22.06 1.36 -2.28
C VAL A 104 21.44 1.06 -0.93
N ASP A 105 21.12 2.11 -0.17
CA ASP A 105 20.46 1.98 1.13
C ASP A 105 18.94 1.84 0.95
N PHE A 106 18.43 0.63 1.15
CA PHE A 106 16.99 0.35 1.11
C PHE A 106 16.28 0.73 2.41
N ASN A 107 17.00 1.21 3.43
CA ASN A 107 16.41 1.68 4.68
C ASN A 107 15.95 3.14 4.63
N LEU A 108 16.32 3.93 3.61
CA LEU A 108 15.93 5.35 3.53
C LEU A 108 14.42 5.57 3.71
N PRO A 109 13.52 4.77 3.07
CA PRO A 109 12.09 4.88 3.33
C PRO A 109 11.69 4.61 4.79
N GLY A 110 12.26 3.56 5.39
CA GLY A 110 12.00 3.17 6.78
C GLY A 110 12.49 4.21 7.78
N ASN A 111 13.68 4.77 7.55
CA ASN A 111 14.24 5.86 8.34
C ASN A 111 13.34 7.11 8.28
N LEU A 112 12.84 7.47 7.09
CA LEU A 112 11.89 8.58 6.93
C LEU A 112 10.59 8.33 7.71
N ALA A 113 10.02 7.12 7.59
CA ALA A 113 8.82 6.74 8.34
C ALA A 113 9.03 6.84 9.87
N GLN A 114 10.17 6.37 10.37
CA GLN A 114 10.54 6.49 11.79
C GLN A 114 10.64 7.96 12.22
N TYR A 115 11.26 8.79 11.39
CA TYR A 115 11.46 10.21 11.63
C TYR A 115 10.13 10.95 11.72
N ILE A 116 9.21 10.71 10.77
CA ILE A 116 7.88 11.31 10.74
C ILE A 116 7.13 11.07 12.06
N VAL A 117 7.13 9.83 12.56
CA VAL A 117 6.50 9.49 13.84
C VAL A 117 7.20 10.19 15.00
N SER A 118 8.53 10.12 15.04
CA SER A 118 9.34 10.69 16.13
C SER A 118 9.19 12.21 16.24
N GLN A 119 9.01 12.88 15.10
CA GLN A 119 8.83 14.33 15.01
C GLN A 119 7.35 14.76 14.98
N LYS A 120 6.40 13.81 15.10
CA LYS A 120 4.95 14.05 15.04
C LYS A 120 4.51 14.81 13.78
N LEU A 121 5.15 14.52 12.66
CA LEU A 121 4.85 15.15 11.38
C LEU A 121 3.56 14.56 10.76
N PRO A 122 2.91 15.30 9.83
CA PRO A 122 1.77 14.78 9.09
C PRO A 122 2.10 13.49 8.35
N MET A 123 1.16 12.54 8.28
CA MET A 123 1.34 11.28 7.58
C MET A 123 1.60 11.47 6.06
N THR A 124 1.15 12.58 5.49
CA THR A 124 1.40 12.95 4.09
C THR A 124 2.88 13.11 3.76
N GLU A 125 3.74 13.42 4.75
CA GLU A 125 5.20 13.49 4.59
C GLU A 125 5.81 12.18 4.09
N LEU A 126 5.13 11.04 4.26
CA LEU A 126 5.55 9.78 3.63
C LEU A 126 5.73 9.94 2.11
N LEU A 127 4.92 10.78 1.47
CA LEU A 127 4.95 11.01 0.02
C LEU A 127 5.51 12.39 -0.34
N THR A 128 5.37 13.39 0.54
CA THR A 128 5.67 14.78 0.22
C THR A 128 6.97 15.31 0.79
N ALA A 129 7.66 14.55 1.67
CA ALA A 129 8.93 15.00 2.22
C ALA A 129 9.94 15.32 1.09
N ASP A 130 10.58 16.48 1.21
CA ASP A 130 11.60 16.98 0.30
C ASP A 130 13.03 16.58 0.73
N TYR A 131 13.14 15.66 1.69
CA TYR A 131 14.37 15.13 2.26
C TYR A 131 14.29 13.62 2.48
N CYS A 132 15.45 12.99 2.59
CA CYS A 132 15.61 11.62 3.07
C CYS A 132 16.18 11.64 4.49
N VAL A 133 16.17 10.49 5.18
CA VAL A 133 16.68 10.38 6.55
C VAL A 133 17.72 9.27 6.63
N ASP A 134 18.89 9.60 7.15
CA ASP A 134 19.98 8.64 7.34
C ASP A 134 19.75 7.73 8.56
N ALA A 135 20.63 6.74 8.73
CA ALA A 135 20.56 5.80 9.85
C ALA A 135 20.71 6.46 11.25
N LYS A 136 21.23 7.70 11.32
CA LYS A 136 21.37 8.48 12.56
C LYS A 136 20.14 9.34 12.85
N GLY A 137 19.15 9.35 11.96
CA GLY A 137 17.95 10.18 12.06
C GLY A 137 18.15 11.61 11.57
N GLY A 138 19.26 11.89 10.87
CA GLY A 138 19.55 13.19 10.25
C GLY A 138 18.87 13.33 8.89
N LYS A 139 18.32 14.52 8.61
CA LYS A 139 17.84 14.86 7.26
C LYS A 139 19.03 14.96 6.31
N ILE A 140 18.93 14.32 5.15
CA ILE A 140 19.92 14.30 4.08
C ILE A 140 19.24 14.53 2.72
N ALA A 141 20.04 14.88 1.71
CA ALA A 141 19.57 14.82 0.33
C ALA A 141 19.22 13.37 -0.07
N CYS A 142 18.20 13.20 -0.89
CA CYS A 142 17.84 11.89 -1.42
C CYS A 142 18.82 11.40 -2.48
N ASP A 143 18.93 10.09 -2.62
CA ASP A 143 20.04 9.42 -3.30
C ASP A 143 19.84 9.24 -4.81
N THR A 144 18.71 9.68 -5.37
CA THR A 144 18.36 9.52 -6.80
C THR A 144 19.03 10.53 -7.73
N GLY A 145 19.48 11.67 -7.20
CA GLY A 145 20.01 12.78 -8.01
C GLY A 145 18.94 13.57 -8.78
N ALA A 146 17.65 13.31 -8.53
CA ALA A 146 16.56 14.12 -9.07
C ALA A 146 16.62 15.56 -8.50
N PRO A 147 16.16 16.58 -9.26
CA PRO A 147 16.07 17.96 -8.77
C PRO A 147 14.92 18.18 -7.77
N PHE A 148 14.26 17.11 -7.34
CA PHE A 148 13.15 17.06 -6.39
C PHE A 148 13.24 15.80 -5.54
N ALA A 149 12.49 15.76 -4.45
CA ALA A 149 12.24 14.56 -3.65
C ALA A 149 10.74 14.29 -3.54
N ALA A 150 10.36 13.04 -3.35
CA ALA A 150 8.98 12.56 -3.36
C ALA A 150 8.77 11.53 -2.24
N GLY A 151 9.21 11.88 -1.03
CA GLY A 151 9.17 11.02 0.15
C GLY A 151 9.76 9.63 -0.13
N VAL A 152 9.06 8.59 0.35
CA VAL A 152 9.50 7.20 0.22
C VAL A 152 9.56 6.71 -1.24
N ILE A 153 8.68 7.23 -2.10
CA ILE A 153 8.56 6.83 -3.52
C ILE A 153 9.74 7.36 -4.33
N GLY A 154 10.31 8.49 -3.93
CA GLY A 154 11.47 9.13 -4.57
C GLY A 154 12.84 8.61 -4.12
N THR A 155 12.92 7.52 -3.37
CA THR A 155 14.20 6.92 -2.93
C THR A 155 14.70 5.87 -3.94
N ARG A 156 16.02 5.67 -4.06
CA ARG A 156 16.52 4.59 -4.94
C ARG A 156 16.06 3.22 -4.45
N GLY A 157 16.06 2.97 -3.14
CA GLY A 157 15.56 1.71 -2.57
C GLY A 157 14.18 1.32 -3.11
N TYR A 158 13.23 2.27 -3.13
CA TYR A 158 11.92 2.05 -3.73
C TYR A 158 11.99 1.81 -5.25
N LEU A 159 12.71 2.67 -5.98
CA LEU A 159 12.80 2.61 -7.44
C LEU A 159 13.43 1.31 -7.96
N LEU A 160 14.37 0.72 -7.22
CA LEU A 160 14.98 -0.58 -7.52
C LEU A 160 14.10 -1.75 -7.09
N ALA A 161 13.44 -1.67 -5.93
CA ALA A 161 12.56 -2.74 -5.43
C ALA A 161 11.39 -3.02 -6.38
N HIS A 162 10.90 -1.98 -7.07
CA HIS A 162 9.74 -2.05 -7.95
C HIS A 162 10.07 -1.82 -9.42
N ALA A 163 11.33 -2.02 -9.80
CA ALA A 163 11.77 -1.90 -11.19
C ALA A 163 11.00 -2.88 -12.10
N GLY A 164 10.55 -2.41 -13.26
CA GLY A 164 9.74 -3.22 -14.16
C GLY A 164 9.46 -2.52 -15.48
N ARG A 165 9.16 -3.32 -16.50
CA ARG A 165 8.86 -2.86 -17.87
C ARG A 165 7.78 -1.77 -17.85
N PHE A 166 7.96 -0.75 -18.68
CA PHE A 166 7.12 0.46 -18.71
C PHE A 166 6.91 1.15 -17.34
N ASN A 167 7.82 0.96 -16.38
CA ASN A 167 7.65 1.38 -15.00
C ASN A 167 6.40 0.82 -14.30
N LEU A 168 5.85 -0.31 -14.78
CA LEU A 168 4.61 -0.88 -14.25
C LEU A 168 4.73 -1.25 -12.76
N GLY A 169 5.85 -1.86 -12.37
CA GLY A 169 6.07 -2.23 -10.97
C GLY A 169 6.01 -1.03 -10.04
N ARG A 170 6.73 0.05 -10.38
CA ARG A 170 6.79 1.30 -9.60
C ARG A 170 5.40 1.90 -9.42
N ALA A 171 4.67 2.15 -10.50
CA ALA A 171 3.33 2.73 -10.38
C ALA A 171 2.34 1.80 -9.68
N ASN A 172 2.36 0.49 -9.94
CA ASN A 172 1.46 -0.45 -9.26
C ASN A 172 1.70 -0.49 -7.74
N ALA A 173 2.96 -0.54 -7.31
CA ALA A 173 3.33 -0.53 -5.90
C ALA A 173 2.91 0.79 -5.22
N MET A 174 3.13 1.92 -5.90
CA MET A 174 2.71 3.26 -5.43
C MET A 174 1.19 3.32 -5.20
N MET A 175 0.38 2.93 -6.19
CA MET A 175 -1.07 2.94 -6.08
C MET A 175 -1.58 1.97 -5.02
N SER A 176 -1.03 0.76 -4.97
CA SER A 176 -1.45 -0.27 -4.02
C SER A 176 -1.14 0.14 -2.57
N ALA A 177 0.04 0.72 -2.33
CA ALA A 177 0.48 1.09 -0.99
C ALA A 177 -0.22 2.33 -0.45
N PHE A 178 -0.42 3.36 -1.29
CA PHE A 178 -0.81 4.70 -0.81
C PHE A 178 -2.17 5.20 -1.28
N ALA A 179 -2.76 4.56 -2.30
CA ALA A 179 -4.13 4.86 -2.72
C ALA A 179 -5.07 3.67 -2.53
N CYS A 180 -4.55 2.47 -2.26
CA CYS A 180 -5.33 1.24 -2.08
C CYS A 180 -6.28 0.98 -3.26
N THR A 181 -5.88 1.40 -4.46
CA THR A 181 -6.64 1.29 -5.69
C THR A 181 -5.98 0.29 -6.63
N HIS A 182 -6.81 -0.32 -7.47
CA HIS A 182 -6.38 -1.23 -8.51
C HIS A 182 -6.87 -0.72 -9.87
N TYR A 183 -6.17 -1.11 -10.93
CA TYR A 183 -6.61 -0.82 -12.28
C TYR A 183 -7.58 -1.90 -12.78
N PRO A 184 -8.62 -1.54 -13.54
CA PRO A 184 -9.03 -0.17 -13.85
C PRO A 184 -9.66 0.54 -12.64
N MET A 185 -9.38 1.83 -12.51
CA MET A 185 -9.99 2.74 -11.53
C MET A 185 -11.26 3.37 -12.14
N SER A 186 -12.08 4.00 -11.30
CA SER A 186 -13.16 4.86 -11.79
C SER A 186 -12.59 5.98 -12.67
N GLU A 187 -13.25 6.27 -13.79
CA GLU A 187 -12.94 7.43 -14.66
C GLU A 187 -13.06 8.77 -13.92
N SER A 188 -13.93 8.83 -12.90
CA SER A 188 -14.05 10.02 -12.06
C SER A 188 -12.84 10.26 -11.15
N LEU A 189 -12.12 9.18 -10.80
CA LEU A 189 -10.90 9.28 -9.99
C LEU A 189 -9.70 9.54 -10.89
N GLN A 190 -9.48 8.69 -11.90
CA GLN A 190 -8.41 8.85 -12.87
C GLN A 190 -8.98 8.74 -14.28
N PRO A 191 -9.06 9.85 -15.03
CA PRO A 191 -9.42 9.81 -16.44
C PRO A 191 -8.41 8.99 -17.25
N ARG A 192 -8.90 8.23 -18.24
CA ARG A 192 -8.04 7.57 -19.23
C ARG A 192 -7.38 8.57 -20.16
N ILE A 193 -6.09 8.36 -20.42
CA ILE A 193 -5.34 8.97 -21.51
C ILE A 193 -5.99 8.61 -22.84
N PRO A 194 -6.19 9.56 -23.78
CA PRO A 194 -6.72 9.27 -25.11
C PRO A 194 -5.93 8.19 -25.85
N LYS A 195 -6.62 7.24 -26.49
CA LYS A 195 -6.00 6.16 -27.29
C LYS A 195 -4.94 6.69 -28.27
N ALA A 196 -5.21 7.81 -28.94
CA ALA A 196 -4.30 8.38 -29.95
C ALA A 196 -2.92 8.75 -29.39
N ASP A 197 -2.83 9.02 -28.09
CA ASP A 197 -1.59 9.42 -27.43
C ASP A 197 -0.71 8.22 -27.03
N LEU A 198 -1.29 7.03 -26.95
CA LEU A 198 -0.61 5.81 -26.50
C LEU A 198 0.07 5.08 -27.67
N ILE A 199 1.07 4.24 -27.39
CA ILE A 199 1.62 3.33 -28.41
C ILE A 199 0.56 2.31 -28.86
N PRO A 200 0.61 1.81 -30.11
CA PRO A 200 -0.46 1.02 -30.73
C PRO A 200 -1.02 -0.13 -29.88
N ASN A 201 -0.15 -0.92 -29.24
CA ASN A 201 -0.56 -2.07 -28.41
C ASN A 201 -1.47 -1.68 -27.22
N PHE A 202 -1.34 -0.46 -26.70
CA PHE A 202 -2.13 0.03 -25.58
C PHE A 202 -3.41 0.75 -26.00
N ARG A 203 -3.69 0.85 -27.30
CA ARG A 203 -4.95 1.42 -27.83
C ARG A 203 -6.07 0.39 -27.91
N ILE A 204 -5.71 -0.88 -27.90
CA ILE A 204 -6.62 -2.00 -28.11
C ILE A 204 -7.51 -2.17 -26.87
N SER A 205 -8.81 -2.19 -27.09
CA SER A 205 -9.86 -2.25 -26.06
C SER A 205 -10.89 -3.36 -26.30
N SER A 206 -10.78 -4.11 -27.39
CA SER A 206 -11.62 -5.26 -27.69
C SER A 206 -10.88 -6.33 -28.48
N VAL A 207 -11.47 -7.51 -28.56
CA VAL A 207 -10.95 -8.63 -29.36
C VAL A 207 -11.00 -8.30 -30.86
N GLU A 208 -11.99 -7.53 -31.28
CA GLU A 208 -12.18 -7.07 -32.66
C GLU A 208 -11.05 -6.10 -33.05
N GLU A 209 -10.77 -5.10 -32.22
CA GLU A 209 -9.65 -4.18 -32.43
C GLU A 209 -8.30 -4.94 -32.44
N ALA A 210 -8.15 -5.97 -31.60
CA ALA A 210 -6.93 -6.79 -31.57
C ALA A 210 -6.73 -7.55 -32.89
N LYS A 211 -7.81 -8.12 -33.45
CA LYS A 211 -7.79 -8.81 -34.75
C LYS A 211 -7.45 -7.85 -35.89
N GLU A 212 -8.06 -6.68 -35.90
CA GLU A 212 -7.78 -5.63 -36.90
C GLU A 212 -6.32 -5.14 -36.83
N ALA A 213 -5.76 -5.04 -35.62
CA ALA A 213 -4.37 -4.68 -35.40
C ALA A 213 -3.37 -5.83 -35.65
N GLY A 214 -3.83 -7.01 -36.08
CA GLY A 214 -2.97 -8.18 -36.30
C GLY A 214 -2.39 -8.80 -35.03
N SER A 215 -2.89 -8.42 -33.85
CA SER A 215 -2.48 -8.98 -32.56
C SER A 215 -3.28 -10.25 -32.27
N THR A 216 -2.63 -11.42 -32.33
CA THR A 216 -3.26 -12.72 -32.08
C THR A 216 -2.59 -13.45 -30.92
N GLY A 217 -3.35 -14.19 -30.11
CA GLY A 217 -2.85 -14.99 -28.97
C GLY A 217 -3.25 -14.50 -27.56
N PHE A 218 -2.76 -15.18 -26.53
CA PHE A 218 -2.91 -14.74 -25.13
C PHE A 218 -2.05 -13.48 -24.91
N GLY A 219 -2.64 -12.40 -24.41
CA GLY A 219 -1.98 -11.09 -24.34
C GLY A 219 -2.04 -10.28 -25.65
N ASN A 220 -2.99 -10.57 -26.53
CA ASN A 220 -3.26 -9.82 -27.78
C ASN A 220 -3.70 -8.35 -27.60
N GLY A 221 -3.66 -7.83 -26.38
CA GLY A 221 -4.04 -6.46 -26.08
C GLY A 221 -5.55 -6.18 -26.00
N ALA A 222 -6.43 -7.19 -26.13
CA ALA A 222 -7.89 -7.00 -26.19
C ALA A 222 -8.53 -6.26 -24.99
N ALA A 223 -7.78 -6.03 -23.90
CA ALA A 223 -8.20 -5.20 -22.78
C ALA A 223 -7.07 -4.26 -22.28
N CYS A 224 -6.00 -4.07 -23.07
CA CYS A 224 -4.85 -3.28 -22.65
C CYS A 224 -5.25 -1.84 -22.37
N TYR A 225 -6.07 -1.22 -23.22
CA TYR A 225 -6.49 0.17 -23.04
C TYR A 225 -7.23 0.39 -21.73
N THR A 226 -8.04 -0.59 -21.28
CA THR A 226 -8.82 -0.48 -20.05
C THR A 226 -7.94 -0.18 -18.85
N CYS A 227 -6.78 -0.81 -18.76
CA CYS A 227 -5.80 -0.58 -17.69
C CYS A 227 -4.77 0.49 -18.09
N HIS A 228 -4.10 0.32 -19.24
CA HIS A 228 -3.03 1.21 -19.69
C HIS A 228 -3.49 2.64 -19.95
N GLY A 229 -4.76 2.89 -20.27
CA GLY A 229 -5.31 4.23 -20.35
C GLY A 229 -5.12 5.04 -19.05
N GLN A 230 -5.20 4.41 -17.89
CA GLN A 230 -4.94 5.08 -16.59
C GLN A 230 -3.52 4.82 -16.10
N PHE A 231 -2.98 3.64 -16.38
CA PHE A 231 -1.65 3.24 -15.97
C PHE A 231 -0.58 4.16 -16.55
N SER A 232 -0.74 4.53 -17.83
CA SER A 232 0.20 5.38 -18.56
C SER A 232 0.50 6.70 -17.87
N ALA A 233 -0.53 7.31 -17.25
CA ALA A 233 -0.39 8.57 -16.52
C ALA A 233 0.57 8.41 -15.32
N HIS A 234 0.34 7.37 -14.52
CA HIS A 234 1.13 7.12 -13.31
C HIS A 234 2.56 6.65 -13.60
N THR A 235 2.75 5.85 -14.66
CA THR A 235 4.10 5.40 -15.03
C THR A 235 5.00 6.50 -15.57
N GLN A 236 4.39 7.56 -16.10
CA GLN A 236 5.15 8.63 -16.72
C GLN A 236 6.03 9.37 -15.73
N PHE A 237 5.61 9.47 -14.47
CA PHE A 237 6.39 10.07 -13.39
C PHE A 237 7.73 9.37 -13.11
N PHE A 238 7.93 8.17 -13.65
CA PHE A 238 9.16 7.38 -13.47
C PHE A 238 10.06 7.33 -14.71
N VAL A 239 9.69 8.01 -15.82
CA VAL A 239 10.37 7.87 -17.11
C VAL A 239 11.81 8.36 -17.09
N LYS A 240 12.14 9.28 -16.17
CA LYS A 240 13.49 9.85 -16.00
C LYS A 240 14.41 9.01 -15.11
N PHE A 241 13.93 7.90 -14.54
CA PHE A 241 14.74 7.05 -13.66
C PHE A 241 15.16 5.77 -14.37
N ASP A 242 16.47 5.52 -14.41
CA ASP A 242 17.04 4.29 -14.96
C ASP A 242 16.74 3.06 -14.08
N ASP A 243 17.23 1.90 -14.51
CA ASP A 243 17.12 0.62 -13.79
C ASP A 243 17.94 0.57 -12.48
N LYS A 244 18.78 1.57 -12.23
CA LYS A 244 19.51 1.80 -10.97
C LYS A 244 18.86 2.87 -10.10
N GLY A 245 17.68 3.34 -10.48
CA GLY A 245 16.91 4.37 -9.77
C GLY A 245 17.54 5.76 -9.82
N VAL A 246 18.47 6.02 -10.73
CA VAL A 246 19.13 7.32 -10.86
C VAL A 246 18.37 8.17 -11.86
N TYR A 247 18.16 9.44 -11.50
CA TYR A 247 17.51 10.43 -12.36
C TYR A 247 18.43 10.88 -13.50
N LYS A 248 17.87 10.97 -14.69
CA LYS A 248 18.57 11.35 -15.92
C LYS A 248 17.67 12.27 -16.75
N ALA A 249 17.98 13.57 -16.71
CA ALA A 249 17.16 14.61 -17.35
C ALA A 249 16.99 14.40 -18.87
N ASP A 250 17.98 13.78 -19.51
CA ASP A 250 18.04 13.49 -20.95
C ASP A 250 17.35 12.18 -21.36
N ALA A 251 16.79 11.42 -20.43
CA ALA A 251 16.05 10.20 -20.75
C ALA A 251 14.86 10.49 -21.69
N THR A 252 14.77 9.74 -22.78
CA THR A 252 13.81 10.00 -23.87
C THR A 252 12.45 9.33 -23.66
N GLY A 253 12.39 8.30 -22.81
CA GLY A 253 11.21 7.46 -22.62
C GLY A 253 10.80 6.67 -23.87
N LEU A 254 11.62 6.62 -24.92
CA LEU A 254 11.30 5.89 -26.14
C LEU A 254 11.49 4.38 -25.95
N GLN A 255 10.62 3.60 -26.57
CA GLN A 255 10.79 2.16 -26.68
C GLN A 255 12.04 1.83 -27.50
N SER A 256 12.94 1.03 -26.94
CA SER A 256 14.10 0.51 -27.66
C SER A 256 13.65 -0.44 -28.78
N GLN A 257 14.27 -0.32 -29.95
CA GLN A 257 14.09 -1.25 -31.06
C GLN A 257 14.91 -2.55 -30.90
N LYS A 258 15.83 -2.60 -29.93
CA LYS A 258 16.78 -3.71 -29.75
C LYS A 258 16.48 -4.55 -28.51
N LEU A 259 15.72 -4.01 -27.56
CA LEU A 259 15.41 -4.65 -26.29
C LEU A 259 13.97 -5.15 -26.25
N GLU A 260 13.65 -5.87 -25.17
CA GLU A 260 12.30 -6.33 -24.91
C GLU A 260 11.28 -5.16 -24.84
N PHE A 261 10.04 -5.47 -25.21
CA PHE A 261 8.93 -4.51 -25.14
C PHE A 261 8.75 -3.99 -23.72
N GLY A 262 8.84 -2.68 -23.53
CA GLY A 262 8.80 -1.97 -22.25
C GLY A 262 10.13 -1.46 -21.72
N ARG A 263 11.22 -1.68 -22.46
CA ARG A 263 12.54 -1.11 -22.17
C ARG A 263 12.85 0.07 -23.10
N GLY A 264 13.48 1.09 -22.54
CA GLY A 264 14.23 2.08 -23.29
C GLY A 264 15.69 1.66 -23.42
N ASP A 265 16.46 2.38 -24.23
CA ASP A 265 17.91 2.18 -24.30
C ASP A 265 18.58 2.61 -22.97
N ASP A 266 19.88 2.34 -22.81
CA ASP A 266 20.72 2.82 -21.70
C ASP A 266 20.19 2.54 -20.27
N GLY A 267 19.47 1.42 -20.10
CA GLY A 267 18.94 1.00 -18.80
C GLY A 267 17.61 1.66 -18.42
N PHE A 268 16.97 2.40 -19.31
CA PHE A 268 15.68 3.02 -19.04
C PHE A 268 14.48 2.09 -19.30
N TYR A 269 13.32 2.55 -18.87
CA TYR A 269 12.03 1.96 -19.19
C TYR A 269 11.27 2.86 -20.16
N ALA A 270 10.53 2.23 -21.07
CA ALA A 270 9.77 2.96 -22.08
C ALA A 270 8.54 3.64 -21.47
N SER A 271 8.19 4.80 -22.00
CA SER A 271 6.88 5.44 -21.83
C SER A 271 5.81 4.66 -22.58
N HIS A 272 4.56 4.88 -22.20
CA HIS A 272 3.40 4.41 -22.94
C HIS A 272 3.01 5.35 -24.08
N PHE A 273 3.57 6.56 -24.14
CA PHE A 273 3.20 7.58 -25.14
C PHE A 273 3.88 7.33 -26.49
N VAL A 274 3.19 7.69 -27.57
CA VAL A 274 3.71 7.58 -28.94
C VAL A 274 4.51 8.82 -29.36
N ASP A 275 4.13 10.01 -28.87
CA ASP A 275 4.80 11.26 -29.19
C ASP A 275 6.17 11.32 -28.46
N PRO A 276 7.29 11.51 -29.18
CA PRO A 276 8.61 11.53 -28.54
C PRO A 276 8.79 12.62 -27.49
N LYS A 277 8.19 13.81 -27.68
CA LYS A 277 8.30 14.91 -26.70
C LYS A 277 7.59 14.54 -25.42
N ARG A 278 6.35 14.04 -25.52
CA ARG A 278 5.57 13.57 -24.38
C ARG A 278 6.17 12.34 -23.71
N SER A 279 6.76 11.44 -24.49
CA SER A 279 7.47 10.26 -23.94
C SER A 279 8.62 10.67 -23.05
N ALA A 280 9.32 11.74 -23.41
CA ALA A 280 10.44 12.27 -22.64
C ALA A 280 10.01 13.20 -21.48
N ASP A 281 8.74 13.59 -21.37
CA ASP A 281 8.26 14.52 -20.36
C ASP A 281 7.75 13.77 -19.12
N GLU A 282 8.26 14.05 -17.93
CA GLU A 282 7.79 13.39 -16.70
C GLU A 282 6.47 13.96 -16.16
N ALA A 283 5.95 15.02 -16.78
CA ALA A 283 4.65 15.57 -16.42
C ALA A 283 3.50 14.62 -16.81
N SER A 284 2.52 14.50 -15.91
CA SER A 284 1.32 13.68 -16.15
C SER A 284 0.20 14.01 -15.17
N ASP A 285 -0.78 13.13 -15.09
CA ASP A 285 -1.98 13.32 -14.28
C ASP A 285 -1.96 12.32 -13.11
N MET A 286 -2.17 12.84 -11.90
CA MET A 286 -2.44 12.06 -10.70
C MET A 286 -3.86 12.36 -10.23
N PHE A 287 -4.75 11.39 -10.33
CA PHE A 287 -6.17 11.52 -10.03
C PHE A 287 -6.84 12.72 -10.72
N GLY A 288 -6.59 12.87 -12.02
CA GLY A 288 -7.09 13.98 -12.83
C GLY A 288 -6.43 15.34 -12.55
N THR A 289 -5.48 15.42 -11.61
CA THR A 289 -4.73 16.64 -11.30
C THR A 289 -3.41 16.64 -12.07
N LYS A 290 -3.14 17.71 -12.82
CA LYS A 290 -1.86 17.89 -13.53
C LYS A 290 -0.71 18.00 -12.53
N ALA A 291 0.35 17.25 -12.76
CA ALA A 291 1.59 17.27 -11.98
C ALA A 291 2.79 17.33 -12.93
N SER A 292 3.73 18.22 -12.66
CA SER A 292 4.92 18.43 -13.51
C SER A 292 6.00 17.38 -13.31
N ASN A 293 5.98 16.65 -12.20
CA ASN A 293 6.93 15.60 -11.86
C ASN A 293 6.36 14.71 -10.74
N LEU A 294 7.14 13.72 -10.30
CA LEU A 294 6.76 12.79 -9.25
C LEU A 294 6.46 13.48 -7.90
N ALA A 295 7.18 14.55 -7.54
CA ALA A 295 6.94 15.26 -6.28
C ALA A 295 5.57 15.95 -6.27
N GLU A 296 5.21 16.65 -7.36
CA GLU A 296 3.88 17.26 -7.51
C GLU A 296 2.78 16.19 -7.60
N ALA A 297 3.07 15.04 -8.21
CA ALA A 297 2.13 13.91 -8.23
C ALA A 297 1.88 13.38 -6.82
N MET A 298 2.90 13.31 -5.97
CA MET A 298 2.74 12.88 -4.58
C MET A 298 1.94 13.87 -3.74
N LYS A 299 2.07 15.17 -4.00
CA LYS A 299 1.19 16.20 -3.41
C LYS A 299 -0.26 16.01 -3.85
N ALA A 300 -0.50 15.77 -5.14
CA ALA A 300 -1.85 15.52 -5.66
C ALA A 300 -2.46 14.24 -5.07
N MET A 301 -1.69 13.14 -4.97
CA MET A 301 -2.14 11.89 -4.36
C MET A 301 -2.48 12.08 -2.88
N SER A 302 -1.55 12.63 -2.09
CA SER A 302 -1.73 12.84 -0.65
C SER A 302 -2.86 13.82 -0.31
N SER A 303 -3.19 14.73 -1.24
CA SER A 303 -4.32 15.65 -1.11
C SER A 303 -5.67 15.02 -1.46
N ASN A 304 -5.68 13.90 -2.19
CA ASN A 304 -6.91 13.21 -2.60
C ASN A 304 -7.50 12.40 -1.42
N PRO A 305 -8.84 12.36 -1.23
CA PRO A 305 -9.46 11.55 -0.18
C PRO A 305 -9.06 10.07 -0.18
N ALA A 306 -8.75 9.50 -1.34
CA ALA A 306 -8.30 8.11 -1.47
C ALA A 306 -7.03 7.83 -0.64
N PHE A 307 -6.16 8.81 -0.42
CA PHE A 307 -4.97 8.63 0.41
C PHE A 307 -5.32 8.34 1.87
N LEU A 308 -6.11 9.19 2.52
CA LEU A 308 -6.48 8.96 3.93
C LEU A 308 -7.34 7.72 4.10
N GLN A 309 -8.26 7.43 3.17
CA GLN A 309 -9.03 6.19 3.19
C GLN A 309 -8.10 4.97 3.09
N CYS A 310 -7.09 5.03 2.22
CA CYS A 310 -6.07 3.98 2.15
C CYS A 310 -5.28 3.87 3.44
N MET A 311 -4.85 4.97 4.06
CA MET A 311 -4.13 4.93 5.32
C MET A 311 -4.97 4.30 6.44
N VAL A 312 -6.26 4.60 6.53
CA VAL A 312 -7.19 3.91 7.44
C VAL A 312 -7.18 2.39 7.18
N LYS A 313 -7.30 1.97 5.92
CA LYS A 313 -7.20 0.56 5.54
C LYS A 313 -5.89 -0.08 5.98
N GLN A 314 -4.76 0.60 5.73
CA GLN A 314 -3.43 0.10 6.04
C GLN A 314 -3.18 -0.03 7.55
N VAL A 315 -3.77 0.85 8.38
CA VAL A 315 -3.75 0.73 9.84
C VAL A 315 -4.50 -0.52 10.29
N VAL A 316 -5.73 -0.72 9.82
CA VAL A 316 -6.53 -1.91 10.16
C VAL A 316 -5.81 -3.18 9.70
N ALA A 317 -5.38 -3.22 8.44
CA ALA A 317 -4.69 -4.38 7.89
C ALA A 317 -3.42 -4.72 8.68
N HIS A 318 -2.65 -3.71 9.09
CA HIS A 318 -1.46 -3.92 9.90
C HIS A 318 -1.77 -4.46 11.28
N VAL A 319 -2.64 -3.78 12.03
CA VAL A 319 -2.89 -4.07 13.44
C VAL A 319 -3.55 -5.44 13.62
N PHE A 320 -4.34 -5.87 12.65
CA PHE A 320 -5.00 -7.18 12.66
C PHE A 320 -4.31 -8.22 11.78
N ASN A 321 -3.13 -7.90 11.22
CA ASN A 321 -2.35 -8.78 10.33
C ASN A 321 -3.20 -9.38 9.20
N LEU A 322 -4.05 -8.56 8.58
CA LEU A 322 -4.91 -8.96 7.47
C LEU A 322 -4.09 -9.07 6.19
N ASP A 323 -4.28 -10.15 5.45
CA ASP A 323 -3.76 -10.26 4.10
C ASP A 323 -4.50 -9.35 3.10
N SER A 324 -4.10 -9.39 1.83
CA SER A 324 -4.76 -8.60 0.78
C SER A 324 -6.23 -8.97 0.57
N GLU A 325 -6.60 -10.24 0.74
CA GLU A 325 -7.98 -10.68 0.53
C GLU A 325 -8.89 -10.16 1.65
N ALA A 326 -8.48 -10.33 2.91
CA ALA A 326 -9.20 -9.86 4.08
C ALA A 326 -9.25 -8.34 4.14
N SER A 327 -8.14 -7.64 3.88
CA SER A 327 -8.12 -6.18 3.89
C SER A 327 -9.02 -5.58 2.79
N ASN A 328 -9.18 -6.23 1.64
CA ASN A 328 -10.10 -5.80 0.59
C ASN A 328 -11.59 -5.93 0.97
N LYS A 329 -11.91 -6.62 2.06
CA LYS A 329 -13.27 -6.73 2.61
C LYS A 329 -13.59 -5.67 3.66
N ILE A 330 -12.62 -4.81 4.01
CA ILE A 330 -12.86 -3.67 4.90
C ILE A 330 -13.88 -2.74 4.23
N ASN A 331 -14.92 -2.38 4.99
CA ASN A 331 -16.05 -1.61 4.47
C ASN A 331 -15.62 -0.20 4.02
N ASP A 332 -15.88 0.15 2.75
CA ASP A 332 -15.55 1.46 2.18
C ASP A 332 -16.17 2.62 2.95
N LYS A 333 -17.41 2.47 3.43
CA LYS A 333 -18.08 3.53 4.20
C LYS A 333 -17.42 3.76 5.55
N PHE A 334 -16.90 2.71 6.20
CA PHE A 334 -16.09 2.86 7.41
C PHE A 334 -14.81 3.65 7.11
N MET A 335 -14.09 3.32 6.02
CA MET A 335 -12.88 4.04 5.64
C MET A 335 -13.16 5.52 5.34
N GLU A 336 -14.25 5.81 4.61
CA GLU A 336 -14.71 7.17 4.32
C GLU A 336 -15.03 7.95 5.61
N ILE A 337 -15.87 7.40 6.49
CA ILE A 337 -16.28 8.06 7.75
C ILE A 337 -15.07 8.39 8.63
N VAL A 338 -14.13 7.44 8.77
CA VAL A 338 -12.94 7.67 9.60
C VAL A 338 -11.99 8.68 8.93
N ALA A 339 -11.80 8.57 7.62
CA ALA A 339 -10.97 9.52 6.86
C ALA A 339 -11.54 10.95 6.94
N ASP A 340 -12.86 11.12 6.81
CA ASP A 340 -13.52 12.43 6.91
C ASP A 340 -13.43 13.03 8.32
N SER A 341 -13.28 12.18 9.34
CA SER A 341 -13.07 12.62 10.73
C SER A 341 -11.64 13.10 11.01
N LEU A 342 -10.70 12.86 10.09
CA LEU A 342 -9.31 13.30 10.17
C LEU A 342 -9.16 14.62 9.40
N ALA A 343 -8.89 15.71 10.12
CA ALA A 343 -8.48 16.95 9.47
C ALA A 343 -7.14 16.71 8.73
N LYS A 344 -7.12 16.97 7.41
CA LYS A 344 -5.95 16.67 6.54
C LYS A 344 -4.65 17.31 7.06
N ASP A 345 -4.76 18.53 7.59
CA ASP A 345 -3.61 19.35 8.00
C ASP A 345 -3.06 18.96 9.39
N GLU A 346 -3.73 18.04 10.10
CA GLU A 346 -3.41 17.62 11.47
C GLU A 346 -3.35 16.08 11.63
N ALA A 347 -3.38 15.34 10.52
CA ALA A 347 -3.34 13.88 10.48
C ALA A 347 -1.91 13.35 10.67
N SER A 348 -1.32 13.60 11.84
CA SER A 348 -0.10 12.90 12.28
C SER A 348 -0.32 11.39 12.32
N VAL A 349 0.76 10.61 12.22
CA VAL A 349 0.66 9.13 12.24
C VAL A 349 -0.07 8.65 13.50
N GLN A 350 0.28 9.19 14.66
CA GLN A 350 -0.35 8.86 15.93
C GLN A 350 -1.85 9.17 15.93
N ASN A 351 -2.25 10.34 15.41
CA ASN A 351 -3.65 10.75 15.37
C ASN A 351 -4.49 9.82 14.47
N VAL A 352 -3.94 9.42 13.32
CA VAL A 352 -4.60 8.47 12.42
C VAL A 352 -4.82 7.13 13.13
N TYR A 353 -3.77 6.57 13.74
CA TYR A 353 -3.89 5.30 14.48
C TYR A 353 -4.88 5.40 15.63
N GLN A 354 -4.82 6.48 16.42
CA GLN A 354 -5.75 6.69 17.53
C GLN A 354 -7.20 6.73 17.03
N LYS A 355 -7.50 7.55 16.02
CA LYS A 355 -8.86 7.70 15.49
C LYS A 355 -9.42 6.40 14.92
N VAL A 356 -8.62 5.67 14.14
CA VAL A 356 -9.03 4.38 13.55
C VAL A 356 -9.33 3.36 14.64
N LEU A 357 -8.41 3.19 15.59
CA LEU A 357 -8.45 2.08 16.54
C LEU A 357 -9.39 2.34 17.72
N THR A 358 -9.82 3.58 17.93
CA THR A 358 -10.83 3.94 18.94
C THR A 358 -12.19 4.23 18.32
N HIS A 359 -12.38 3.98 17.02
CA HIS A 359 -13.68 4.18 16.38
C HIS A 359 -14.66 3.08 16.80
N ASN A 360 -15.87 3.44 17.22
CA ASN A 360 -16.87 2.49 17.75
C ASN A 360 -17.18 1.34 16.78
N GLU A 361 -17.26 1.61 15.48
CA GLU A 361 -17.50 0.55 14.48
C GLU A 361 -16.31 -0.41 14.34
N MET A 362 -15.07 0.04 14.56
CA MET A 362 -13.90 -0.84 14.56
C MET A 362 -13.94 -1.80 15.75
N ILE A 363 -14.24 -1.27 16.95
CA ILE A 363 -14.35 -2.05 18.18
C ILE A 363 -15.47 -3.10 18.04
N LYS A 364 -16.64 -2.69 17.52
CA LYS A 364 -17.77 -3.60 17.25
C LYS A 364 -17.44 -4.64 16.19
N ALA A 365 -16.75 -4.28 15.11
CA ALA A 365 -16.38 -5.20 14.04
C ALA A 365 -15.42 -6.29 14.57
N PHE A 366 -14.47 -5.92 15.41
CA PHE A 366 -13.59 -6.88 16.09
C PHE A 366 -14.38 -7.79 17.04
N ALA A 367 -15.24 -7.22 17.89
CA ALA A 367 -16.05 -8.01 18.84
C ALA A 367 -16.99 -9.02 18.17
N ARG A 368 -17.41 -8.76 16.92
CA ARG A 368 -18.22 -9.67 16.10
C ARG A 368 -17.40 -10.75 15.36
N GLY A 369 -16.08 -10.73 15.50
CA GLY A 369 -15.18 -11.65 14.78
C GLY A 369 -15.01 -11.33 13.29
N VAL A 370 -15.47 -10.16 12.83
CA VAL A 370 -15.35 -9.73 11.42
C VAL A 370 -13.91 -9.35 11.09
N VAL A 371 -13.13 -8.94 12.11
CA VAL A 371 -11.71 -8.59 12.01
C VAL A 371 -10.87 -9.45 12.97
N ALA A 372 -11.31 -10.68 13.23
CA ALA A 372 -10.55 -11.63 14.04
C ALA A 372 -9.38 -12.22 13.21
N PRO A 373 -8.19 -12.37 13.81
CA PRO A 373 -7.04 -13.00 13.16
C PRO A 373 -7.26 -14.49 12.85
#